data_AF-N8ZU59-F1
#
_entry.id   AF-N8ZU59-F1
#
_cell.length_a   1.000
_cell.length_b   1.000
_cell.length_c   1.000
_cell.angle_alpha   90.00
_cell.angle_beta   90.00
_cell.angle_gamma   90.00
#
_symmetry.space_group_name_H-M   'P 1'
#
loop_
_entity.id
_entity.type
_entity.pdbx_description
1 polymer ?
#
loop_
_entity_poly.entity_id
_entity_poly.type
_entity_poly.pdbx_seq_one_letter_code
_entity_poly.pdbx_strand_id
1 'polypeptide(L)' 'MHSSAKIVAEFAQKKGLINLILTHFSPRHQDCAGQQAIADEVHQYYQGNFYLADDFDQFTLDATRQLSKVNPK' A
#
# COMPACT_ATOMS: atom_id res chain seq x y z
N MET A 1 1.15 -19.69 4.20
CA MET A 1 2.07 -18.94 3.33
C MET A 1 1.49 -17.54 3.18
N HIS A 2 2.17 -16.51 3.69
CA HIS A 2 1.78 -15.11 3.52
C HIS A 2 2.81 -14.43 2.61
N SER A 3 2.37 -13.47 1.79
CA SER A 3 3.26 -12.61 1.02
C SER A 3 3.97 -11.62 1.95
N SER A 4 5.20 -11.21 1.63
CA SER A 4 5.86 -10.06 2.26
C SER A 4 5.57 -8.78 1.47
N ALA A 5 5.80 -7.61 2.08
CA ALA A 5 5.57 -6.34 1.40
C ALA A 5 6.48 -6.20 0.18
N LYS A 6 7.73 -6.68 0.29
CA LYS A 6 8.66 -6.82 -0.84
C LYS A 6 8.07 -7.55 -2.06
N ILE A 7 7.50 -8.75 -1.88
CA ILE A 7 7.01 -9.56 -3.01
C ILE A 7 5.89 -8.82 -3.76
N VAL A 8 5.00 -8.17 -3.03
CA VAL A 8 3.89 -7.38 -3.60
C VAL A 8 4.43 -6.13 -4.31
N ALA A 9 5.38 -5.43 -3.71
CA ALA A 9 6.03 -4.24 -4.27
C ALA A 9 6.78 -4.55 -5.57
N GLU A 10 7.63 -5.59 -5.59
CA GLU A 10 8.36 -6.02 -6.79
C GLU A 10 7.41 -6.44 -7.92
N PHE A 11 6.31 -7.12 -7.59
CA PHE A 11 5.28 -7.47 -8.56
C PHE A 11 4.64 -6.21 -9.17
N ALA A 12 4.21 -5.27 -8.34
CA ALA A 12 3.58 -4.03 -8.80
C ALA A 12 4.53 -3.20 -9.68
N GLN A 13 5.80 -3.10 -9.28
CA GLN A 13 6.85 -2.44 -10.04
C GLN A 13 7.05 -3.10 -11.41
N LYS A 14 7.20 -4.43 -11.44
CA LYS A 14 7.40 -5.20 -12.68
C LYS A 14 6.22 -5.09 -13.64
N LYS A 15 5.01 -4.93 -13.11
CA LYS A 15 3.78 -4.76 -13.90
C LYS A 15 3.52 -3.31 -14.31
N GLY A 16 4.32 -2.35 -13.84
CA GLY A 16 4.13 -0.93 -14.14
C GLY A 16 2.82 -0.38 -13.59
N LEU A 17 2.34 -0.91 -12.46
CA LEU A 17 1.13 -0.38 -11.83
C LEU A 17 1.41 1.01 -11.27
N ILE A 18 0.50 1.94 -11.53
CA ILE A 18 0.63 3.34 -11.08
C ILE A 18 0.27 3.47 -9.59
N ASN A 19 -0.70 2.67 -9.14
CA ASN A 19 -1.24 2.72 -7.79
C ASN A 19 -1.25 1.33 -7.15
N LEU A 20 -0.90 1.25 -5.87
CA LEU A 20 -0.90 0.03 -5.06
C LEU A 20 -1.57 0.27 -3.70
N ILE A 21 -2.51 -0.59 -3.31
CA ILE A 21 -3.08 -0.56 -1.95
C ILE A 21 -2.71 -1.87 -1.28
N LEU A 22 -1.97 -1.80 -0.17
CA LEU A 22 -1.60 -2.96 0.64
C LEU A 22 -2.61 -3.14 1.77
N THR A 23 -3.00 -4.38 2.02
CA THR A 23 -3.99 -4.77 3.04
C THR A 23 -3.64 -6.14 3.64
N HIS A 24 -4.47 -6.66 4.55
CA HIS A 24 -4.28 -7.91 5.27
C HIS A 24 -2.97 -7.98 6.06
N PHE A 25 -2.66 -6.91 6.80
CA PHE A 25 -1.51 -6.88 7.69
C PHE A 25 -1.69 -7.82 8.87
N SER A 26 -0.60 -8.48 9.27
CA SER A 26 -0.62 -9.31 10.47
C SER A 26 -0.80 -8.42 11.71
N PRO A 27 -1.59 -8.83 12.72
CA PRO A 27 -1.82 -8.03 13.93
C PRO A 27 -0.54 -7.59 14.66
N ARG A 28 0.53 -8.37 14.54
CA ARG A 28 1.87 -8.05 15.07
C ARG A 28 2.54 -6.80 14.49
N HIS A 29 2.03 -6.29 13.37
CA HIS A 29 2.55 -5.11 12.66
C HIS A 29 1.50 -4.00 12.56
N GLN A 30 0.43 -4.04 13.36
CA GLN A 30 -0.60 -3.00 13.39
C GLN A 30 -0.20 -1.77 14.21
N ASP A 31 0.93 -1.82 14.92
CA ASP A 31 1.48 -0.65 15.57
C ASP A 31 2.15 0.29 14.56
N CYS A 32 2.38 1.53 14.98
CA CYS A 32 2.97 2.56 14.12
C CYS A 32 4.35 2.14 13.57
N ALA A 33 5.16 1.46 14.40
CA ALA A 33 6.48 0.98 13.99
C ALA A 33 6.40 -0.14 12.94
N GLY A 34 5.48 -1.09 13.10
CA GLY A 34 5.25 -2.16 12.14
C GLY A 34 4.74 -1.64 10.78
N GLN A 35 3.79 -0.70 10.79
CA GLN A 35 3.32 -0.06 9.56
C GLN A 35 4.42 0.74 8.87
N GLN A 36 5.24 1.48 9.62
CA GLN A 36 6.38 2.21 9.05
C GLN A 36 7.40 1.26 8.41
N ALA A 37 7.73 0.15 9.08
CA ALA A 37 8.67 -0.83 8.53
C ALA A 37 8.15 -1.46 7.22
N ILE A 38 6.83 -1.69 7.13
CA ILE A 38 6.19 -2.17 5.90
C ILE A 38 6.27 -1.09 4.80
N ALA A 39 5.96 0.17 5.12
CA ALA A 39 6.03 1.27 4.16
C ALA A 39 7.46 1.46 3.62
N ASP A 40 8.46 1.40 4.50
CA ASP A 40 9.88 1.50 4.13
C ASP A 40 10.29 0.34 3.21
N GLU A 41 9.85 -0.89 3.50
CA GLU A 41 10.10 -2.04 2.63
C GLU A 41 9.46 -1.86 1.25
N VAL A 42 8.21 -1.39 1.17
CA VAL A 42 7.53 -1.13 -0.12
C VAL A 42 8.27 -0.07 -0.92
N HIS A 43 8.67 1.04 -0.29
CA HIS A 43 9.39 2.13 -0.94
C HIS A 43 10.72 1.70 -1.58
N GLN A 44 11.40 0.68 -1.02
CA GLN A 44 12.64 0.16 -1.60
C GLN A 44 12.44 -0.54 -2.95
N TYR A 45 11.27 -1.13 -3.17
CA TYR A 45 11.01 -2.00 -4.33
C TYR A 45 9.94 -1.47 -5.29
N TYR A 46 9.17 -0.46 -4.90
CA TYR A 46 8.09 0.12 -5.69
C TYR A 46 8.16 1.65 -5.72
N GLN A 47 8.16 2.22 -6.92
CA GLN A 47 8.29 3.67 -7.16
C GLN A 47 6.96 4.36 -7.49
N GLY A 48 5.85 3.61 -7.51
CA GLY A 48 4.52 4.17 -7.75
C GLY A 48 3.86 4.70 -6.47
N ASN A 49 2.62 5.18 -6.62
CA ASN A 49 1.84 5.65 -5.49
C ASN A 49 1.30 4.47 -4.68
N PHE A 50 1.46 4.46 -3.36
CA PHE A 50 0.88 3.41 -2.54
C PHE A 50 0.25 3.90 -1.24
N TYR A 51 -0.65 3.06 -0.71
CA TYR A 51 -1.27 3.23 0.59
C TYR A 51 -1.20 1.92 1.38
N LEU A 52 -0.96 2.04 2.68
CA LEU A 52 -1.30 0.98 3.64
C LEU A 52 -2.73 1.24 4.11
N ALA A 53 -3.64 0.32 3.81
CA ALA A 53 -5.05 0.51 4.12
C ALA A 53 -5.37 0.16 5.58
N ASP A 54 -6.06 1.07 6.25
CA ASP A 54 -6.72 0.84 7.53
C ASP A 54 -8.19 0.42 7.33
N ASP A 55 -8.78 -0.16 8.37
CA ASP A 55 -10.19 -0.51 8.35
C ASP A 55 -11.05 0.73 8.11
N PHE A 56 -12.01 0.61 7.20
CA PHE A 56 -12.92 1.68 6.75
C PHE A 56 -12.28 2.82 5.94
N ASP A 57 -11.03 2.68 5.52
CA ASP A 57 -10.45 3.58 4.53
C ASP A 57 -11.26 3.59 3.23
N GLN A 58 -11.47 4.79 2.69
CA GLN A 58 -12.10 4.99 1.40
C GLN A 58 -11.09 5.58 0.43
N PHE A 59 -11.08 5.08 -0.80
CA PHE A 59 -10.19 5.56 -1.85
C PHE A 59 -10.99 5.93 -3.09
N THR A 60 -10.58 7.00 -3.77
CA THR A 60 -11.15 7.39 -5.07
C THR A 60 -10.05 7.36 -6.12
N LEU A 61 -10.37 6.76 -7.26
CA LEU A 61 -9.54 6.80 -8.47
C LEU A 61 -10.25 7.65 -9.51
N ASP A 62 -9.61 8.73 -9.95
CA ASP A 62 -10.18 9.60 -10.97
C ASP A 62 -9.82 9.18 -12.41
N ALA A 63 -10.40 9.86 -13.40
CA ALA A 63 -10.14 9.61 -14.82
C ALA A 63 -8.70 9.92 -15.25
N THR A 64 -7.94 10.69 -14.44
CA THR A 64 -6.52 10.98 -14.66
C THR A 64 -5.59 9.90 -14.06
N ARG A 65 -6.17 8.83 -13.50
CA ARG A 65 -5.49 7.70 -12.84
C ARG A 65 -4.84 8.07 -11.51
N GLN A 66 -5.24 9.20 -10.91
CA GLN A 66 -4.79 9.57 -9.58
C GLN A 66 -5.63 8.85 -8.53
N LEU A 67 -4.96 8.04 -7.70
CA LEU A 67 -5.57 7.47 -6.50
C LEU A 67 -5.39 8.43 -5.33
N SER A 68 -6.45 8.66 -4.57
CA SER A 68 -6.42 9.48 -3.34
C SER A 68 -7.26 8.83 -2.24
N LYS A 69 -6.79 8.94 -0.99
CA LYS A 69 -7.55 8.56 0.20
C LYS A 69 -8.61 9.63 0.49
N VAL A 70 -9.86 9.21 0.65
CA VAL A 70 -10.99 10.08 0.99
C VAL A 70 -10.99 10.26 2.50
N ASN A 71 -10.91 11.51 2.95
CA ASN A 71 -11.18 11.82 4.35
C ASN A 71 -12.70 12.01 4.50
N PRO A 72 -13.39 11.15 5.28
CA PRO A 72 -14.79 11.38 5.56
C PRO A 72 -14.96 12.74 6.27
N LYS A 73 -16.03 13.46 5.89
CA LYS A 73 -16.46 14.70 6.56
C LYS A 73 -17.10 14.40 7.90
#